data_AF-A0A3N2NAL4-F1
#
_entry.id   AF-A0A3N2NAL4-F1
#
_cell.length_a   1.000
_cell.length_b   1.000
_cell.length_c   1.000
_cell.angle_alpha   90.00
_cell.angle_beta   90.00
_cell.angle_gamma   90.00
#
_symmetry.space_group_name_H-M   'P 1'
#
loop_
_entity.id
_entity.type
_entity.pdbx_description
1 polymer ?
#
loop_
_entity_poly.entity_id
_entity_poly.type
_entity_poly.pdbx_seq_one_letter_code
_entity_poly.pdbx_strand_id
1 'polypeptide(L)'
;MMLTSVLIRLKHACPALWRVVEWGNSQLMALRYSRLRDQAVVACRTIACPSQTEWSLVTPDDAPSLSAFLTSMPERLTAWFAPHPFDPATLRRMACGNSFVMFKVTHGGRIVGYHFLRCFFTGKAFHGLIVADDMAGRGIGTHMWALAADICQRLGLDMQATIHPDNIASLTSCRHGCDATIISTLSNGYLQVKCRKKI
;
A
#
# COMPACT_ATOMS: atom_id res chain seq x y z
N MET A 1 11.02 -10.66 21.94
CA MET A 1 11.61 -11.19 20.67
C MET A 1 11.10 -12.58 20.28
N MET A 2 10.62 -13.46 21.18
CA MET A 2 10.17 -14.82 20.80
C MET A 2 8.82 -14.89 20.06
N LEU A 3 7.84 -14.03 20.38
CA LEU A 3 6.50 -14.08 19.74
C LEU A 3 6.54 -13.77 18.25
N THR A 4 7.34 -12.78 17.83
CA THR A 4 7.43 -12.36 16.43
C THR A 4 8.00 -13.47 15.54
N SER A 5 9.01 -14.19 16.05
CA SER A 5 9.65 -15.32 15.36
C SER A 5 8.70 -16.52 15.22
N VAL A 6 7.87 -16.77 16.23
CA VAL A 6 6.82 -17.81 16.18
C VAL A 6 5.75 -17.44 15.17
N LEU A 7 5.27 -16.20 15.15
CA LEU A 7 4.27 -15.73 14.18
C LEU A 7 4.79 -15.78 12.73
N ILE A 8 6.06 -15.47 12.50
CA ILE A 8 6.70 -15.58 11.18
C ILE A 8 6.80 -17.05 10.77
N ARG A 9 7.24 -17.95 11.65
CA ARG A 9 7.28 -19.39 11.35
C ARG A 9 5.87 -19.96 11.11
N LEU A 10 4.88 -19.52 11.88
CA LEU A 10 3.48 -19.94 11.75
C LEU A 10 2.86 -19.48 10.42
N LYS A 11 3.18 -18.26 9.97
CA LYS A 11 2.79 -17.73 8.65
C LYS A 11 3.25 -18.66 7.52
N HIS A 12 4.45 -19.24 7.63
CA HIS A 12 4.98 -20.15 6.62
C HIS A 12 4.56 -21.62 6.84
N ALA A 13 4.33 -22.05 8.07
CA ALA A 13 3.97 -23.43 8.40
C ALA A 13 2.47 -23.74 8.20
N CYS A 14 1.57 -22.76 8.40
CA CYS A 14 0.12 -22.97 8.39
C CYS A 14 -0.64 -21.84 7.67
N PRO A 15 -0.74 -21.86 6.33
CA PRO A 15 -1.47 -20.86 5.55
C PRO A 15 -2.96 -20.72 5.97
N ALA A 16 -3.58 -21.79 6.45
CA ALA A 16 -4.95 -21.75 6.96
C ALA A 16 -5.09 -20.89 8.23
N LEU A 17 -4.14 -21.00 9.16
CA LEU A 17 -4.16 -20.22 10.39
C LEU A 17 -3.87 -18.74 10.13
N TRP A 18 -2.95 -18.45 9.19
CA TRP A 18 -2.71 -17.07 8.76
C TRP A 18 -3.95 -16.43 8.13
N ARG A 19 -4.72 -17.19 7.33
CA ARG A 19 -6.01 -16.71 6.79
C ARG A 19 -7.01 -16.37 7.89
N VAL A 20 -7.05 -17.13 8.98
CA VAL A 20 -7.92 -16.81 10.14
C VAL A 20 -7.48 -15.50 10.81
N VAL A 21 -6.18 -15.29 10.99
CA VAL A 21 -5.64 -14.04 11.55
C VAL A 21 -5.97 -12.84 10.65
N GLU A 22 -5.80 -12.97 9.34
CA GLU A 22 -6.15 -11.92 8.38
C GLU A 22 -7.65 -11.64 8.37
N TRP A 23 -8.49 -12.67 8.41
CA TRP A 23 -9.93 -12.53 8.52
C TRP A 23 -10.34 -11.81 9.81
N GLY A 24 -9.79 -12.21 10.97
CA GLY A 24 -10.05 -11.57 12.25
C GLY A 24 -9.65 -10.10 12.25
N ASN A 25 -8.47 -9.77 11.74
CA ASN A 25 -8.06 -8.37 11.56
C ASN A 25 -9.02 -7.61 10.65
N SER A 26 -9.48 -8.21 9.54
CA SER A 26 -10.46 -7.58 8.64
C SER A 26 -11.78 -7.29 9.35
N GLN A 27 -12.31 -8.19 10.17
CA GLN A 27 -13.56 -7.94 10.92
C GLN A 27 -13.37 -6.82 11.97
N LEU A 28 -12.28 -6.85 12.73
CA LEU A 28 -11.98 -5.81 13.72
C LEU A 28 -11.74 -4.43 13.07
N MET A 29 -11.12 -4.41 11.88
CA MET A 29 -10.98 -3.20 11.08
C MET A 29 -12.33 -2.62 10.65
N ALA A 30 -13.28 -3.47 10.23
CA ALA A 30 -14.62 -3.03 9.85
C ALA A 30 -15.37 -2.38 11.02
N LEU A 31 -15.17 -2.88 12.24
CA LEU A 31 -15.78 -2.34 13.45
C LEU A 31 -15.13 -1.02 13.89
N ARG A 32 -13.79 -1.01 14.04
CA ARG A 32 -13.05 0.14 14.60
C ARG A 32 -12.86 1.28 13.61
N TYR A 33 -12.68 0.97 12.33
CA TYR A 33 -12.38 1.92 11.26
C TYR A 33 -13.40 1.79 10.12
N SER A 34 -14.69 1.77 10.46
CA SER A 34 -15.80 1.60 9.51
C SER A 34 -15.78 2.60 8.35
N ARG A 35 -15.27 3.81 8.58
CA ARG A 35 -15.15 4.89 7.58
C ARG A 35 -13.92 4.81 6.67
N LEU A 36 -13.09 3.77 6.79
CA LEU A 36 -11.82 3.66 6.04
C LEU A 36 -12.02 3.77 4.53
N ARG A 37 -12.98 3.01 3.98
CA ARG A 37 -13.27 3.03 2.54
C ARG A 37 -13.86 4.36 2.09
N ASP A 38 -14.75 4.95 2.87
CA ASP A 38 -15.36 6.25 2.55
C ASP A 38 -14.31 7.36 2.49
N GLN A 39 -13.40 7.40 3.48
CA GLN A 39 -12.29 8.36 3.49
C GLN A 39 -11.35 8.13 2.31
N ALA A 40 -11.08 6.87 1.93
CA ALA A 40 -10.28 6.54 0.76
C ALA A 40 -10.93 7.04 -0.54
N VAL A 41 -12.25 6.85 -0.71
CA VAL A 41 -13.00 7.35 -1.88
C VAL A 41 -12.97 8.88 -1.94
N VAL A 42 -13.21 9.55 -0.81
CA VAL A 42 -13.14 11.01 -0.72
C VAL A 42 -11.74 11.50 -1.11
N ALA A 43 -10.69 10.90 -0.56
CA ALA A 43 -9.31 11.30 -0.85
C ALA A 43 -8.96 11.17 -2.34
N CYS A 44 -9.39 10.09 -3.01
CA CYS A 44 -9.22 9.91 -4.45
C CYS A 44 -9.95 10.99 -5.27
N ARG A 45 -11.12 11.45 -4.83
CA ARG A 45 -11.90 12.48 -5.54
C ARG A 45 -11.32 13.88 -5.36
N THR A 46 -10.66 14.13 -4.23
CA THR A 46 -10.12 15.45 -3.89
C THR A 46 -8.67 15.66 -4.31
N ILE A 47 -8.00 14.64 -4.85
CA ILE A 47 -6.61 14.76 -5.25
C ILE A 47 -6.49 15.67 -6.47
N ALA A 48 -5.78 16.79 -6.34
CA ALA A 48 -5.39 17.61 -7.47
C ALA A 48 -4.15 16.98 -8.11
N CYS A 49 -4.23 16.56 -9.38
CA CYS A 49 -3.10 15.90 -10.04
C CYS A 49 -2.72 16.60 -11.37
N PRO A 50 -1.43 16.90 -11.60
CA PRO A 50 -0.98 17.66 -12.77
C PRO A 50 -0.86 16.86 -14.08
N SER A 51 -1.20 15.56 -14.09
CA SER A 51 -0.75 14.62 -15.13
C SER A 51 -1.84 13.95 -15.98
N GLN A 52 -3.08 14.49 -16.00
CA GLN A 52 -4.22 13.82 -16.65
C GLN A 52 -4.35 12.35 -16.21
N THR A 53 -4.12 12.10 -14.93
CA THR A 53 -4.27 10.77 -14.33
C THR A 53 -5.57 10.70 -13.56
N GLU A 54 -6.19 9.53 -13.57
CA GLU A 54 -7.38 9.25 -12.79
C GLU A 54 -7.04 8.33 -11.63
N TRP A 55 -7.62 8.63 -10.46
CA TRP A 55 -7.31 7.95 -9.21
C TRP A 55 -8.57 7.32 -8.65
N SER A 56 -8.52 6.03 -8.35
CA SER A 56 -9.67 5.32 -7.80
C SER A 56 -9.24 4.12 -6.98
N LEU A 57 -10.18 3.59 -6.20
CA LEU A 57 -9.97 2.31 -5.53
C LEU A 57 -9.99 1.18 -6.56
N VAL A 58 -9.20 0.15 -6.30
CA VAL A 58 -9.25 -1.11 -7.06
C VAL A 58 -10.51 -1.86 -6.64
N THR A 59 -11.31 -2.26 -7.62
CA THR A 59 -12.47 -3.14 -7.43
C THR A 59 -12.12 -4.59 -7.74
N PRO A 60 -12.96 -5.56 -7.36
CA PRO A 60 -12.76 -6.97 -7.73
C PRO A 60 -12.65 -7.22 -9.24
N ASP A 61 -13.23 -6.34 -10.06
CA ASP A 61 -13.24 -6.47 -11.52
C ASP A 61 -11.96 -5.92 -12.17
N ASP A 62 -11.20 -5.10 -11.44
CA ASP A 62 -9.90 -4.61 -11.87
C ASP A 62 -8.78 -5.66 -11.74
N ALA A 63 -9.04 -6.77 -11.03
CA ALA A 63 -8.02 -7.76 -10.69
C ALA A 63 -7.24 -8.31 -11.90
N PRO A 64 -7.86 -8.63 -13.06
CA PRO A 64 -7.11 -9.06 -14.25
C PRO A 64 -6.18 -7.98 -14.79
N SER A 65 -6.66 -6.74 -14.94
CA SER A 65 -5.87 -5.63 -15.46
C SER A 65 -4.74 -5.22 -14.51
N LEU A 66 -5.00 -5.24 -13.20
CA LEU A 66 -3.99 -4.98 -12.18
C LEU A 66 -2.93 -6.08 -12.15
N SER A 67 -3.34 -7.34 -12.28
CA SER A 67 -2.41 -8.47 -12.39
C SER A 67 -1.48 -8.29 -13.58
N ALA A 68 -2.06 -8.04 -14.77
CA ALA A 68 -1.28 -7.81 -15.99
C ALA A 68 -0.25 -6.67 -15.82
N PHE A 69 -0.69 -5.54 -15.27
CA PHE A 69 0.19 -4.40 -14.96
C PHE A 69 1.35 -4.80 -14.03
N LEU A 70 1.06 -5.43 -12.89
CA LEU A 70 2.07 -5.80 -11.90
C LEU A 70 3.05 -6.86 -12.44
N THR A 71 2.58 -7.79 -13.26
CA THR A 71 3.42 -8.83 -13.87
C THR A 71 4.23 -8.33 -15.07
N SER A 72 3.83 -7.23 -15.71
CA SER A 72 4.59 -6.61 -16.80
C SER A 72 5.78 -5.76 -16.34
N MET A 73 5.90 -5.51 -15.03
CA MET A 73 6.92 -4.64 -14.50
C MET A 73 8.32 -5.23 -14.68
N PRO A 74 9.32 -4.42 -15.07
CA PRO A 74 10.71 -4.84 -15.06
C PRO A 74 11.13 -5.33 -13.68
N GLU A 75 11.93 -6.40 -13.62
CA GLU A 75 12.37 -7.01 -12.37
C GLU A 75 13.03 -6.01 -11.41
N ARG A 76 13.78 -5.04 -11.93
CA ARG A 76 14.40 -3.97 -11.13
C ARG A 76 13.40 -3.15 -10.30
N LEU A 77 12.16 -2.99 -10.76
CA LEU A 77 11.13 -2.24 -10.04
C LEU A 77 10.41 -3.12 -9.02
N THR A 78 10.29 -4.42 -9.30
CA THR A 78 9.64 -5.39 -8.41
C THR A 78 10.61 -6.01 -7.40
N ALA A 79 11.93 -5.86 -7.58
CA ALA A 79 12.97 -6.40 -6.70
C ALA A 79 12.76 -5.99 -5.22
N TRP A 80 12.19 -4.81 -5.00
CA TRP A 80 11.86 -4.29 -3.67
C TRP A 80 10.36 -4.24 -3.39
N PHE A 81 9.52 -4.71 -4.31
CA PHE A 81 8.07 -4.61 -4.27
C PHE A 81 7.41 -5.95 -4.55
N ALA A 82 7.43 -6.83 -3.54
CA ALA A 82 6.69 -8.10 -3.54
C ALA A 82 5.80 -8.24 -2.29
N PRO A 83 4.81 -7.36 -2.10
CA PRO A 83 4.01 -7.30 -0.87
C PRO A 83 3.02 -8.48 -0.73
N HIS A 84 2.62 -9.07 -1.84
CA HIS A 84 1.68 -10.19 -1.96
C HIS A 84 1.80 -10.82 -3.37
N PRO A 85 1.26 -12.02 -3.59
CA PRO A 85 1.10 -12.56 -4.94
C PRO A 85 0.31 -11.62 -5.86
N PHE A 86 0.70 -11.56 -7.14
CA PHE A 86 0.06 -10.71 -8.14
C PHE A 86 -1.01 -11.43 -8.96
N ASP A 87 -1.38 -12.67 -8.58
CA ASP A 87 -2.41 -13.42 -9.29
C ASP A 87 -3.81 -12.79 -9.12
N PRO A 88 -4.68 -12.87 -10.14
CA PRO A 88 -6.01 -12.25 -10.08
C PRO A 88 -6.88 -12.71 -8.90
N ALA A 89 -6.76 -13.96 -8.47
CA ALA A 89 -7.58 -14.49 -7.37
C ALA A 89 -7.19 -13.84 -6.04
N THR A 90 -5.89 -13.68 -5.77
CA THR A 90 -5.38 -12.95 -4.62
C THR A 90 -5.81 -11.49 -4.63
N LEU A 91 -5.63 -10.79 -5.75
CA LEU A 91 -6.01 -9.38 -5.89
C LEU A 91 -7.51 -9.18 -5.69
N ARG A 92 -8.35 -10.01 -6.31
CA ARG A 92 -9.81 -9.97 -6.15
C ARG A 92 -10.22 -10.14 -4.69
N ARG A 93 -9.64 -11.11 -3.98
CA ARG A 93 -9.91 -11.33 -2.55
C ARG A 93 -9.52 -10.12 -1.71
N MET A 94 -8.35 -9.53 -1.98
CA MET A 94 -7.87 -8.35 -1.26
C MET A 94 -8.75 -7.13 -1.51
N ALA A 95 -9.29 -6.95 -2.73
CA ALA A 95 -10.18 -5.86 -3.09
C ALA A 95 -11.49 -5.86 -2.26
N CYS A 96 -11.93 -7.04 -1.82
CA CYS A 96 -13.11 -7.21 -0.97
C CYS A 96 -12.82 -7.03 0.54
N GLY A 97 -11.56 -7.01 0.97
CA GLY A 97 -11.19 -7.02 2.40
C GLY A 97 -11.35 -5.67 3.11
N ASN A 98 -11.58 -5.66 4.43
CA ASN A 98 -11.74 -4.41 5.19
C ASN A 98 -10.44 -3.86 5.75
N SER A 99 -9.37 -4.66 5.74
CA SER A 99 -8.05 -4.29 6.26
C SER A 99 -7.04 -3.94 5.17
N PHE A 100 -7.41 -4.02 3.89
CA PHE A 100 -6.50 -3.77 2.78
C PHE A 100 -7.21 -2.90 1.75
N VAL A 101 -6.77 -1.65 1.63
CA VAL A 101 -7.33 -0.70 0.67
C VAL A 101 -6.34 -0.56 -0.48
N MET A 102 -6.80 -0.87 -1.68
CA MET A 102 -6.00 -0.82 -2.90
C MET A 102 -6.45 0.34 -3.76
N PHE A 103 -5.48 1.00 -4.38
CA PHE A 103 -5.68 2.16 -5.23
C PHE A 103 -4.98 1.94 -6.55
N LYS A 104 -5.62 2.36 -7.63
CA LYS A 104 -5.04 2.40 -8.98
C LYS A 104 -4.96 3.84 -9.46
N VAL A 105 -3.94 4.09 -10.25
CA VAL A 105 -3.78 5.30 -11.05
C VAL A 105 -3.83 4.89 -12.50
N THR A 106 -4.70 5.51 -13.29
CA THR A 106 -4.85 5.25 -14.72
C THR A 106 -4.47 6.45 -15.56
N HIS A 107 -3.94 6.19 -16.75
CA HIS A 107 -3.62 7.21 -17.76
C HIS A 107 -3.82 6.60 -19.14
N GLY A 108 -4.61 7.25 -20.00
CA GLY A 108 -4.93 6.74 -21.33
C GLY A 108 -5.60 5.35 -21.30
N GLY A 109 -6.46 5.09 -20.31
CA GLY A 109 -7.21 3.82 -20.18
C GLY A 109 -6.44 2.63 -19.61
N ARG A 110 -5.13 2.75 -19.34
CA ARG A 110 -4.34 1.69 -18.68
C ARG A 110 -3.94 2.07 -17.26
N ILE A 111 -3.68 1.06 -16.44
CA ILE A 111 -3.08 1.25 -15.11
C ILE A 111 -1.61 1.66 -15.28
N VAL A 112 -1.23 2.74 -14.61
CA VAL A 112 0.13 3.29 -14.59
C VAL A 112 0.71 3.39 -13.19
N GLY A 113 -0.09 3.08 -12.17
CA GLY A 113 0.35 3.09 -10.79
C GLY A 113 -0.58 2.28 -9.91
N TYR A 114 0.02 1.68 -8.88
CA TYR A 114 -0.69 0.91 -7.86
C TYR A 114 -0.11 1.27 -6.50
N HIS A 115 -0.98 1.50 -5.53
CA HIS A 115 -0.54 1.59 -4.14
C HIS A 115 -1.62 1.04 -3.21
N PHE A 116 -1.24 0.79 -1.96
CA PHE A 116 -2.16 0.22 -0.98
C PHE A 116 -1.89 0.71 0.44
N LEU A 117 -2.91 0.55 1.28
CA LEU A 117 -2.82 0.62 2.74
C LEU A 117 -3.22 -0.73 3.33
N ARG A 118 -2.26 -1.41 3.96
CA ARG A 118 -2.52 -2.57 4.80
C ARG A 118 -2.71 -2.12 6.25
N CYS A 119 -3.96 -2.07 6.68
CA CYS A 119 -4.35 -1.56 7.98
C CYS A 119 -4.53 -2.69 9.01
N PHE A 120 -4.21 -2.38 10.26
CA PHE A 120 -4.35 -3.28 11.39
C PHE A 120 -5.25 -2.65 12.44
N PHE A 121 -6.11 -3.45 13.08
CA PHE A 121 -7.04 -2.96 14.10
C PHE A 121 -6.33 -2.31 15.30
N THR A 122 -5.04 -2.59 15.47
CA THR A 122 -4.16 -1.97 16.46
C THR A 122 -3.85 -0.50 16.18
N GLY A 123 -4.30 0.03 15.04
CA GLY A 123 -4.09 1.42 14.63
C GLY A 123 -2.84 1.64 13.77
N LYS A 124 -2.14 0.58 13.36
CA LYS A 124 -1.01 0.68 12.42
C LYS A 124 -1.49 0.50 10.98
N ALA A 125 -0.86 1.18 10.04
CA ALA A 125 -1.06 0.95 8.62
C ALA A 125 0.29 0.88 7.89
N PHE A 126 0.42 -0.03 6.94
CA PHE A 126 1.61 -0.16 6.10
C PHE A 126 1.28 0.24 4.67
N HIS A 127 2.04 1.18 4.13
CA HIS A 127 1.89 1.65 2.76
C HIS A 127 2.97 1.06 1.85
N GLY A 128 2.57 0.76 0.62
CA GLY A 128 3.46 0.35 -0.45
C GLY A 128 2.91 0.83 -1.78
N LEU A 129 3.81 1.12 -2.72
CA LEU A 129 3.46 1.62 -4.04
C LEU A 129 4.41 1.11 -5.12
N ILE A 130 3.92 1.16 -6.36
CA ILE A 130 4.71 1.02 -7.58
C ILE A 130 4.12 1.93 -8.67
N VAL A 131 4.99 2.48 -9.51
CA VAL A 131 4.63 3.35 -10.65
C VAL A 131 5.27 2.78 -11.91
N ALA A 132 4.56 2.83 -13.03
CA ALA A 132 5.09 2.45 -14.32
C ALA A 132 6.35 3.25 -14.66
N ASP A 133 7.33 2.57 -15.25
CA ASP A 133 8.64 3.15 -15.55
C ASP A 133 8.54 4.38 -16.47
N ASP A 134 7.69 4.28 -17.49
CA ASP A 134 7.43 5.35 -18.47
C ASP A 134 6.65 6.55 -17.89
N MET A 135 6.15 6.40 -16.65
CA MET A 135 5.44 7.41 -15.89
C MET A 135 6.24 7.87 -14.65
N ALA A 136 7.47 7.37 -14.47
CA ALA A 136 8.38 7.82 -13.42
C ALA A 136 8.72 9.32 -13.56
N GLY A 137 9.11 9.95 -12.44
CA GLY A 137 9.46 11.38 -12.42
C GLY A 137 8.28 12.36 -12.53
N ARG A 138 7.05 11.89 -12.82
CA ARG A 138 5.85 12.75 -12.96
C ARG A 138 5.14 13.08 -11.64
N GLY A 139 5.78 12.82 -10.50
CA GLY A 139 5.22 13.08 -9.18
C GLY A 139 4.11 12.12 -8.72
N ILE A 140 3.76 11.07 -9.47
CA ILE A 140 2.70 10.11 -9.10
C ILE A 140 2.98 9.47 -7.74
N GLY A 141 4.19 8.93 -7.52
CA GLY A 141 4.55 8.31 -6.24
C GLY A 141 4.44 9.28 -5.05
N THR A 142 4.83 10.54 -5.23
CA THR A 142 4.68 11.60 -4.23
C THR A 142 3.22 11.80 -3.84
N HIS A 143 2.31 11.82 -4.81
CA HIS A 143 0.88 11.95 -4.58
C HIS A 143 0.28 10.71 -3.91
N MET A 144 0.76 9.50 -4.25
CA MET A 144 0.34 8.26 -3.58
C MET A 144 0.69 8.27 -2.09
N TRP A 145 1.89 8.76 -1.73
CA TRP A 145 2.31 8.96 -0.34
C TRP A 145 1.42 9.98 0.38
N ALA A 146 1.23 11.15 -0.23
CA ALA A 146 0.43 12.23 0.36
C ALA A 146 -1.03 11.80 0.60
N LEU A 147 -1.65 11.13 -0.39
CA LEU A 147 -3.02 10.61 -0.28
C LEU A 147 -3.13 9.58 0.84
N ALA A 148 -2.19 8.64 0.92
CA ALA A 148 -2.19 7.62 1.97
C ALA A 148 -2.01 8.22 3.38
N ALA A 149 -1.12 9.22 3.50
CA ALA A 149 -0.91 9.95 4.75
C ALA A 149 -2.14 10.74 5.18
N ASP A 150 -2.83 11.41 4.24
CA ASP A 150 -4.07 12.14 4.54
C ASP A 150 -5.18 11.21 5.04
N ILE A 151 -5.37 10.06 4.39
CA ILE A 151 -6.33 9.04 4.85
C ILE A 151 -5.97 8.57 6.26
N CYS A 152 -4.70 8.24 6.50
CA CYS A 152 -4.27 7.75 7.81
C CYS A 152 -4.44 8.81 8.90
N GLN A 153 -4.13 10.08 8.62
CA GLN A 153 -4.35 11.16 9.58
C GLN A 153 -5.84 11.33 9.92
N ARG A 154 -6.73 11.35 8.93
CA ARG A 154 -8.17 11.51 9.15
C ARG A 154 -8.77 10.38 10.00
N LEU A 155 -8.17 9.19 9.93
CA LEU A 155 -8.62 8.00 10.66
C LEU A 155 -7.84 7.74 11.96
N GLY A 156 -6.80 8.52 12.26
CA GLY A 156 -5.91 8.25 13.40
C GLY A 156 -5.10 6.95 13.28
N LEU A 157 -4.72 6.57 12.05
CA LEU A 157 -3.83 5.44 11.78
C LEU A 157 -2.36 5.90 11.76
N ASP A 158 -1.49 5.10 12.37
CA ASP A 158 -0.05 5.28 12.33
C ASP A 158 0.52 4.66 11.04
N MET A 159 0.72 5.49 10.02
CA MET A 159 1.24 5.05 8.73
C MET A 159 2.76 4.81 8.79
N GLN A 160 3.16 3.64 8.30
CA GLN A 160 4.53 3.20 8.20
C GLN A 160 4.82 2.55 6.85
N ALA A 161 6.09 2.40 6.52
CA ALA A 161 6.53 1.67 5.36
C ALA A 161 7.89 1.03 5.60
N THR A 162 8.23 0.03 4.78
CA THR A 162 9.56 -0.57 4.73
C THR A 162 10.16 -0.29 3.37
N ILE A 163 11.27 0.45 3.32
CA ILE A 163 11.89 0.90 2.07
C ILE A 163 13.35 0.44 2.07
N HIS A 164 13.78 -0.21 0.99
CA HIS A 164 15.19 -0.57 0.83
C HIS A 164 16.03 0.71 0.70
N PRO A 165 17.19 0.84 1.37
CA PRO A 165 18.06 2.02 1.26
C PRO A 165 18.41 2.42 -0.18
N ASP A 166 18.64 1.43 -1.05
CA ASP A 166 18.98 1.67 -2.46
C ASP A 166 17.77 2.03 -3.34
N ASN A 167 16.55 1.96 -2.81
CA ASN A 167 15.34 2.40 -3.51
C ASN A 167 15.19 3.92 -3.40
N ILE A 168 16.10 4.65 -4.04
CA ILE A 168 16.18 6.11 -4.01
C ILE A 168 14.88 6.74 -4.50
N ALA A 169 14.22 6.15 -5.51
CA ALA A 169 12.94 6.64 -6.03
C ALA A 169 11.83 6.60 -4.97
N SER A 170 11.71 5.49 -4.22
CA SER A 170 10.71 5.37 -3.15
C SER A 170 11.04 6.26 -1.95
N LEU A 171 12.31 6.38 -1.57
CA LEU A 171 12.74 7.29 -0.50
C LEU A 171 12.46 8.75 -0.84
N THR A 172 12.79 9.16 -2.07
CA THR A 172 12.59 10.54 -2.55
C THR A 172 11.11 10.89 -2.61
N SER A 173 10.29 10.04 -3.23
CA SER A 173 8.84 10.24 -3.29
C SER A 173 8.20 10.25 -1.90
N CYS A 174 8.66 9.38 -0.98
CA CYS A 174 8.20 9.35 0.41
C CYS A 174 8.48 10.66 1.15
N ARG A 175 9.71 11.18 1.04
CA ARG A 175 10.11 12.45 1.67
C ARG A 175 9.43 13.67 1.06
N HIS A 176 9.11 13.62 -0.23
CA HIS A 176 8.35 14.70 -0.87
C HIS A 176 6.87 14.68 -0.47
N GLY A 177 6.25 13.49 -0.42
CA GLY A 177 4.82 13.34 -0.17
C GLY A 177 4.42 13.33 1.30
N CYS A 178 5.36 13.07 2.22
CA CYS A 178 5.11 12.93 3.64
C CYS A 178 6.21 13.58 4.49
N ASP A 179 5.87 13.89 5.75
CA ASP A 179 6.85 14.04 6.81
C ASP A 179 7.30 12.64 7.25
N ALA A 180 8.42 12.21 6.67
CA ALA A 180 8.98 10.88 6.84
C ALA A 180 10.10 10.88 7.88
N THR A 181 10.04 9.95 8.83
CA THR A 181 11.07 9.74 9.85
C THR A 181 11.48 8.27 9.85
N ILE A 182 12.78 8.00 9.72
CA ILE A 182 13.30 6.64 9.88
C ILE A 182 13.23 6.29 11.37
N ILE A 183 12.53 5.21 11.70
CA ILE A 183 12.31 4.78 13.09
C ILE A 183 13.10 3.52 13.46
N SER A 184 13.52 2.73 12.48
CA SER A 184 14.43 1.60 12.69
C SER A 184 15.08 1.14 11.39
N THR A 185 16.16 0.38 11.51
CA THR A 185 16.71 -0.45 10.43
C THR A 185 16.40 -1.90 10.77
N LEU A 186 15.71 -2.60 9.86
CA LEU A 186 15.33 -4.00 10.03
C LEU A 186 16.54 -4.92 9.81
N SER A 187 16.46 -6.14 10.33
CA SER A 187 17.55 -7.13 10.24
C SER A 187 17.92 -7.53 8.81
N ASN A 188 17.04 -7.31 7.85
CA ASN A 188 17.25 -7.54 6.42
C ASN A 188 17.75 -6.28 5.67
N GLY A 189 18.16 -5.24 6.37
CA GLY A 189 18.69 -3.99 5.79
C GLY A 189 17.64 -2.97 5.35
N TYR A 190 16.35 -3.31 5.37
CA TYR A 190 15.29 -2.36 5.03
C TYR A 190 15.12 -1.30 6.11
N LEU A 191 14.83 -0.07 5.70
CA LEU A 191 14.49 1.03 6.61
C LEU A 191 13.00 0.94 6.94
N GLN A 192 12.67 0.99 8.23
CA GLN A 192 11.31 1.24 8.66
C GLN A 192 11.10 2.75 8.80
N VAL A 193 10.14 3.27 8.06
CA VAL A 193 9.85 4.70 7.98
C VAL A 193 8.45 4.94 8.51
N LYS A 194 8.33 5.89 9.44
CA LYS A 194 7.05 6.45 9.88
C LYS A 194 6.72 7.66 9.03
N CYS A 195 5.50 7.73 8.52
CA CYS A 195 5.09 8.74 7.55
C CYS A 195 3.86 9.49 8.07
N ARG A 196 3.91 10.82 8.04
CA ARG A 196 2.79 11.69 8.42
C ARG A 196 2.45 12.63 7.26
N LYS A 197 1.22 13.13 7.24
CA LYS A 197 0.84 14.19 6.29
C LYS A 197 1.71 15.41 6.56
N LYS A 198 2.16 16.07 5.49
CA LYS A 198 2.81 17.37 5.60
C LYS A 198 1.79 18.43 6.00
N ILE A 199 2.20 19.31 6.91
CA ILE A 199 1.43 20.49 7.34
C ILE A 199 1.69 21.64 6.38
#